data_AF-A0A1Q5GAF8-F1
#
_entry.id   AF-A0A1Q5GAF8-F1
#
_cell.length_a   1.000
_cell.length_b   1.000
_cell.length_c   1.000
_cell.angle_alpha   90.00
_cell.angle_beta   90.00
_cell.angle_gamma   90.00
#
_symmetry.space_group_name_H-M   'P 1'
#
loop_
_entity.id
_entity.type
_entity.pdbx_description
1 polymer ?
#
loop_
_entity_poly.entity_id
_entity_poly.type
_entity_poly.pdbx_seq_one_letter_code
_entity_poly.pdbx_strand_id
1 'polypeptide(L)'
;MGSKYTKRYTAEFKRDAIALVDSTGKTVTAVARELGISSESLRGWYRQAKADRGEGAPGELTTAEREELKRLRRQNAEQAKTIEVLRKAAVFFAKESDR
;
A
#
# COMPACT_ATOMS: atom_id res chain seq x y z
N MET A 1 -1.97 -8.18 17.84
CA MET A 1 -3.22 -7.59 18.36
C MET A 1 -3.78 -6.61 17.34
N GLY A 2 -4.83 -6.97 16.60
CA GLY A 2 -5.48 -6.05 15.66
C GLY A 2 -6.44 -5.13 16.43
N SER A 3 -6.31 -3.81 16.25
CA SER A 3 -7.20 -2.83 16.88
C SER A 3 -8.67 -3.15 16.55
N LYS A 4 -9.46 -3.36 17.60
CA LYS A 4 -10.86 -3.86 17.56
C LYS A 4 -11.86 -2.85 16.98
N TYR A 5 -11.39 -1.66 16.56
CA TYR A 5 -12.26 -0.57 16.07
C TYR A 5 -11.57 0.29 15.01
N THR A 6 -11.22 -0.27 13.86
CA THR A 6 -10.98 0.58 12.68
C THR A 6 -12.32 0.88 12.03
N LYS A 7 -12.89 2.07 12.25
CA LYS A 7 -14.02 2.54 11.43
C LYS A 7 -13.57 2.52 9.97
N ARG A 8 -14.12 1.62 9.16
CA ARG A 8 -13.85 1.59 7.72
C ARG A 8 -14.69 2.67 7.05
N TYR A 9 -14.04 3.78 6.74
CA TYR A 9 -14.64 4.82 5.90
C TYR A 9 -14.77 4.33 4.46
N THR A 10 -15.89 4.63 3.82
CA THR A 10 -16.12 4.33 2.40
C THR A 10 -15.15 5.11 1.52
N ALA A 11 -14.91 4.63 0.30
CA ALA A 11 -14.04 5.34 -0.66
C ALA A 11 -14.61 6.73 -0.99
N GLU A 12 -15.94 6.83 -1.13
CA GLU A 12 -16.66 8.08 -1.35
C GLU A 12 -16.43 9.07 -0.21
N PHE A 13 -16.62 8.65 1.04
CA PHE A 13 -16.38 9.52 2.20
C PHE A 13 -14.95 10.06 2.22
N LYS A 14 -13.96 9.20 1.93
CA LYS A 14 -12.55 9.64 1.88
C LYS A 14 -12.33 10.66 0.77
N ARG A 15 -12.87 10.42 -0.43
CA ARG A 15 -12.78 11.33 -1.57
C ARG A 15 -13.40 12.68 -1.23
N ASP A 16 -14.60 12.67 -0.66
CA ASP A 16 -15.34 13.89 -0.36
C ASP A 16 -14.66 14.67 0.79
N ALA A 17 -14.10 13.98 1.79
CA ALA A 17 -13.31 14.60 2.85
C ALA A 17 -12.03 15.26 2.30
N ILE A 18 -11.35 14.63 1.34
CA ILE A 18 -10.17 15.20 0.66
C ILE A 18 -10.58 16.42 -0.18
N ALA A 19 -11.67 16.31 -0.94
CA ALA A 19 -12.20 17.41 -1.74
C ALA A 19 -12.61 18.60 -0.87
N LEU A 20 -13.12 18.35 0.34
CA LEU A 20 -13.45 19.39 1.31
C LEU A 20 -12.20 20.14 1.81
N VAL A 21 -11.08 19.45 2.01
CA VAL A 21 -9.80 20.11 2.33
C VAL A 21 -9.37 21.03 1.18
N ASP A 22 -9.42 20.53 -0.06
CA ASP A 22 -8.98 21.30 -1.23
C ASP A 22 -9.91 22.50 -1.52
N SER A 23 -11.23 22.38 -1.30
CA SER A 23 -12.20 23.44 -1.61
C SER A 23 -12.32 24.53 -0.55
N THR A 24 -12.10 24.21 0.72
CA THR A 24 -12.28 25.17 1.83
C THR A 24 -11.00 25.93 2.18
N GLY A 25 -9.84 25.47 1.74
CA GLY A 25 -8.53 26.00 2.16
C GLY A 25 -8.22 25.79 3.65
N LYS A 26 -9.08 25.08 4.39
CA LYS A 26 -8.87 24.75 5.80
C LYS A 26 -7.74 23.74 5.94
N THR A 27 -7.07 23.76 7.08
CA THR A 27 -6.09 22.73 7.40
C THR A 27 -6.76 21.35 7.50
N VAL A 28 -6.03 20.29 7.13
CA VAL A 28 -6.47 18.90 7.28
C VAL A 28 -6.98 18.62 8.70
N THR A 29 -6.34 19.19 9.73
CA THR A 29 -6.74 19.00 11.12
C THR A 29 -8.08 19.66 11.45
N ALA A 30 -8.37 20.84 10.89
CA ALA A 30 -9.65 21.51 11.06
C ALA A 30 -10.78 20.72 10.40
N VAL A 31 -10.59 20.28 9.15
CA VAL A 31 -11.57 19.45 8.43
C VAL A 31 -11.81 18.13 9.16
N ALA A 32 -10.76 17.47 9.66
CA ALA A 32 -10.91 16.23 10.42
C ALA A 32 -11.75 16.41 11.69
N ARG A 33 -11.58 17.54 12.40
CA ARG A 33 -12.39 17.87 13.59
C ARG A 33 -13.86 18.09 13.23
N GLU A 34 -14.13 18.82 12.15
CA GLU A 34 -15.50 19.07 11.65
C GLU A 34 -16.20 17.76 11.24
N LEU A 35 -15.47 16.84 10.62
CA LEU A 35 -15.98 15.52 10.22
C LEU A 35 -16.01 14.49 11.35
N GLY A 36 -15.48 14.82 12.54
CA GLY A 36 -15.41 13.90 13.67
C GLY A 36 -14.53 12.67 13.42
N ILE A 37 -13.46 12.81 12.62
CA ILE A 37 -12.54 11.72 12.27
C ILE A 37 -11.13 11.99 12.80
N SER A 38 -10.28 10.95 12.81
CA SER A 38 -8.88 11.11 13.17
C SER A 38 -8.16 12.01 12.16
N SER A 39 -7.46 13.03 12.66
CA SER A 39 -6.63 13.92 11.83
C SER A 39 -5.51 13.18 11.11
N GLU A 40 -4.95 12.15 11.74
CA GLU A 40 -3.89 11.33 11.15
C GLU A 40 -4.42 10.47 10.00
N SER A 41 -5.65 9.96 10.13
CA SER A 41 -6.31 9.23 9.04
C SER A 41 -6.53 10.13 7.83
N LEU A 42 -7.10 11.33 8.03
CA LEU A 42 -7.35 12.27 6.93
C LEU A 42 -6.04 12.76 6.32
N ARG A 43 -5.01 13.02 7.13
CA ARG A 43 -3.67 13.40 6.65
C ARG A 43 -3.06 12.32 5.77
N GLY A 44 -3.17 11.05 6.17
CA GLY A 44 -2.70 9.92 5.37
C GLY A 44 -3.42 9.84 4.03
N TRP A 45 -4.75 9.98 4.00
CA TRP A 45 -5.50 9.96 2.74
C TRP A 45 -5.18 11.15 1.85
N TYR A 46 -5.05 12.35 2.44
CA TYR A 46 -4.70 13.56 1.72
C TYR A 46 -3.31 13.47 1.08
N ARG A 47 -2.30 13.01 1.83
CA ARG A 47 -0.95 12.75 1.29
C ARG A 47 -0.99 11.71 0.17
N GLN A 48 -1.74 10.62 0.34
CA GLN A 48 -1.87 9.62 -0.70
C GLN A 48 -2.50 10.21 -1.97
N ALA A 49 -3.57 10.98 -1.83
CA ALA A 49 -4.24 11.59 -2.97
C ALA A 49 -3.34 12.63 -3.67
N LYS A 50 -2.48 13.34 -2.95
CA LYS A 50 -1.46 14.21 -3.54
C LYS A 50 -0.42 13.40 -4.31
N ALA A 51 0.10 12.31 -3.73
CA ALA A 51 1.01 11.41 -4.43
C ALA A 51 0.38 10.84 -5.71
N ASP A 52 -0.87 10.37 -5.64
CA ASP A 52 -1.61 9.82 -6.79
C ASP A 52 -1.85 10.85 -7.90
N ARG A 53 -1.81 12.16 -7.60
CA ARG A 53 -1.88 13.26 -8.58
C ARG A 53 -0.50 13.74 -9.06
N GLY A 54 0.60 13.15 -8.60
CA GLY A 54 1.96 13.60 -8.92
C GLY A 54 2.42 14.81 -8.10
N GLU A 55 1.68 15.18 -7.05
CA GLU A 55 1.98 16.29 -6.13
C GLU A 55 2.60 15.79 -4.80
N GLY A 56 3.02 14.53 -4.76
CA GLY A 56 3.63 13.89 -3.58
C GLY A 56 5.06 14.36 -3.33
N ALA A 57 5.58 14.06 -2.13
CA ALA A 57 6.99 14.29 -1.83
C ALA A 57 7.88 13.34 -2.65
N PRO A 58 9.15 13.70 -2.94
CA PRO A 58 10.08 12.82 -3.63
C PRO A 58 10.17 11.43 -2.96
N GLY A 59 9.99 10.38 -3.76
CA GLY A 59 9.98 8.99 -3.28
C GLY A 59 8.66 8.50 -2.69
N GLU A 60 7.63 9.35 -2.59
CA GLU A 60 6.28 8.86 -2.28
C GLU A 60 5.70 8.09 -3.46
N LEU A 61 5.39 6.81 -3.23
CA LEU A 61 4.72 5.98 -4.20
C LEU A 61 3.22 6.29 -4.25
N THR A 62 2.70 6.37 -5.48
CA THR A 62 1.27 6.30 -5.78
C THR A 62 0.67 4.99 -5.28
N THR A 63 -0.66 4.96 -5.16
CA THR A 63 -1.42 3.77 -4.79
C THR A 63 -1.15 2.64 -5.81
N ALA A 64 -1.11 2.97 -7.10
CA ALA A 64 -0.83 2.01 -8.17
C ALA A 64 0.58 1.43 -8.07
N GLU A 65 1.60 2.28 -7.88
CA GLU A 65 2.99 1.82 -7.73
C GLU A 65 3.19 0.95 -6.50
N ARG A 66 2.52 1.24 -5.38
CA ARG A 66 2.59 0.38 -4.18
C ARG A 66 1.99 -0.99 -4.41
N GLU A 67 0.82 -1.05 -5.04
CA GLU A 67 0.17 -2.34 -5.34
C GLU A 67 1.00 -3.15 -6.32
N GLU A 68 1.60 -2.50 -7.32
CA GLU A 68 2.50 -3.15 -8.26
C GLU A 68 3.77 -3.66 -7.58
N LEU A 69 4.41 -2.85 -6.74
CA LEU A 69 5.57 -3.26 -5.97
C LEU A 69 5.27 -4.48 -5.08
N LYS A 70 4.08 -4.50 -4.45
CA LYS A 70 3.62 -5.61 -3.62
C LYS A 70 3.39 -6.87 -4.48
N ARG A 71 2.77 -6.73 -5.65
CA ARG A 71 2.56 -7.83 -6.61
C ARG A 71 3.90 -8.42 -7.04
N LEU A 72 4.85 -7.58 -7.44
CA LEU A 72 6.18 -7.99 -7.89
C LEU A 72 6.97 -8.68 -6.76
N ARG A 73 6.94 -8.15 -5.54
CA ARG A 73 7.57 -8.80 -4.37
C ARG A 73 7.01 -10.19 -4.11
N ARG A 74 5.69 -10.36 -4.25
CA ARG A 74 5.04 -11.67 -4.11
C ARG A 74 5.48 -12.63 -5.22
N GLN A 75 5.53 -12.16 -6.47
CA GLN A 75 5.98 -12.98 -7.59
C GLN A 75 7.44 -13.39 -7.45
N ASN A 76 8.32 -12.48 -7.05
CA ASN A 76 9.73 -12.76 -6.83
C ASN A 76 9.92 -13.82 -5.73
N ALA A 77 9.18 -13.70 -4.62
CA ALA A 77 9.21 -14.70 -3.55
C ALA A 77 8.74 -16.09 -4.02
N GLU A 78 7.74 -16.15 -4.91
CA GLU A 78 7.26 -17.41 -5.47
C GLU A 78 8.30 -18.03 -6.42
N GLN A 79 8.88 -17.21 -7.31
CA GLN A 79 9.95 -17.64 -8.21
C GLN A 79 11.17 -18.16 -7.45
N ALA A 80 11.56 -17.49 -6.36
CA ALA A 80 12.67 -17.92 -5.51
C ALA A 80 12.44 -19.32 -4.94
N LYS A 81 11.21 -19.62 -4.49
CA LYS A 81 10.83 -20.97 -4.02
C LYS A 81 10.90 -22.00 -5.14
N THR A 82 10.38 -21.68 -6.33
CA THR A 82 10.44 -22.59 -7.49
C THR A 82 11.89 -22.92 -7.85
N ILE A 83 12.76 -21.91 -7.90
CA ILE A 83 14.19 -22.09 -8.17
C ILE A 83 14.84 -22.99 -7.11
N GLU A 84 14.50 -22.80 -5.84
CA GLU A 84 15.02 -23.64 -4.75
C GLU A 84 14.63 -25.11 -4.92
N VAL A 85 13.37 -25.39 -5.25
CA VAL A 85 12.87 -26.76 -5.48
C VAL A 85 13.58 -27.39 -6.68
N LEU A 86 13.68 -26.67 -7.80
CA LEU A 86 14.36 -27.16 -8.99
C LEU A 86 15.85 -27.44 -8.73
N ARG A 87 16.52 -26.58 -7.96
CA ARG A 87 17.91 -26.79 -7.57
C ARG A 87 18.07 -28.05 -6.72
N LYS A 88 17.19 -28.28 -5.75
CA LYS A 88 17.20 -29.50 -4.94
C LYS A 88 16.98 -30.76 -5.80
N ALA A 89 16.05 -30.70 -6.74
CA ALA A 89 15.81 -31.80 -7.68
C ALA A 89 17.04 -32.07 -8.56
N ALA A 90 17.67 -31.03 -9.12
CA ALA A 90 18.88 -31.19 -9.95
C ALA A 90 20.04 -31.84 -9.16
N VAL A 91 20.26 -31.42 -7.91
CA VAL A 91 21.27 -32.03 -7.03
C VAL A 91 20.94 -33.50 -6.72
N PHE A 92 19.66 -33.82 -6.49
CA PHE A 92 19.22 -35.20 -6.27
C PHE A 92 19.50 -36.08 -7.49
N PHE A 93 19.10 -35.64 -8.70
CA PHE A 93 19.30 -36.40 -9.93
C PHE A 93 20.77 -36.56 -10.31
N ALA A 94 21.61 -35.54 -10.09
CA ALA A 94 23.05 -35.65 -10.31
C ALA A 94 23.66 -36.75 -9.42
N LYS A 95 23.30 -36.79 -8.14
CA LYS A 95 23.78 -37.83 -7.21
C LYS A 95 23.34 -39.24 -7.57
N GLU A 96 22.13 -39.40 -8.12
CA GLU A 96 21.64 -40.72 -8.54
C GLU A 96 22.29 -41.19 -9.85
N SER A 97 22.73 -40.26 -10.71
CA SER A 97 23.40 -40.59 -11.99
C SER A 97 24.86 -41.03 -11.81
N ASP A 98 25.49 -40.63 -10.70
CA ASP A 98 26.87 -41.01 -10.34
C ASP A 98 26.97 -42.37 -9.60
N ARG A 99 25.83 -43.06 -9.37
CA ARG A 99 25.75 -44.37 -8.69
C ARG A 99 25.65 -45.50 -9.71
#